data_AF-A0A7T0C4Z3-F1
#
_entry.id   AF-A0A7T0C4Z3-F1
#
_cell.length_a   1.000
_cell.length_b   1.000
_cell.length_c   1.000
_cell.angle_alpha   90.00
_cell.angle_beta   90.00
_cell.angle_gamma   90.00
#
_symmetry.space_group_name_H-M   'P 1'
#
loop_
_entity.id
_entity.type
_entity.pdbx_description
1 polymer ?
#
loop_
_entity_poly.entity_id
_entity_poly.type
_entity_poly.pdbx_seq_one_letter_code
_entity_poly.pdbx_strand_id
1 'polypeptide(L)'
;MEPTTFSSFLNSSEFSIPLGQVILFVVVSSICLMLGRHKLGLLVSFCFAFYWGFVFNRETLVDMLGHSTGLYIYAFCGLAMIGLALISFSQER
;
A
#
# COMPACT_ATOMS: atom_id res chain seq x y z
N MET A 1 -32.19 13.88 8.31
CA MET A 1 -31.34 12.72 8.59
C MET A 1 -30.95 12.18 7.23
N GLU A 2 -29.83 12.65 6.67
CA GLU A 2 -29.42 12.22 5.34
C GLU A 2 -29.07 10.74 5.38
N PRO A 3 -29.44 9.94 4.36
CA PRO A 3 -29.03 8.56 4.30
C PRO A 3 -27.51 8.54 4.13
N THR A 4 -26.79 8.22 5.22
CA THR A 4 -25.36 7.91 5.17
C THR A 4 -25.20 6.70 4.27
N THR A 5 -24.99 6.97 2.99
CA THR A 5 -24.89 5.95 1.96
C THR A 5 -23.67 5.09 2.31
N PHE A 6 -23.80 3.77 2.30
CA PHE A 6 -22.72 2.85 2.70
C PHE A 6 -21.35 3.20 2.08
N SER A 7 -21.34 3.70 0.84
CA SER A 7 -20.14 4.22 0.16
C SER A 7 -19.47 5.40 0.86
N SER A 8 -20.23 6.32 1.47
CA SER A 8 -19.68 7.44 2.24
C SER A 8 -19.08 6.99 3.56
N PHE A 9 -19.59 5.91 4.16
CA PHE A 9 -18.99 5.29 5.35
C PHE A 9 -17.66 4.59 5.01
N LEU A 10 -17.57 3.90 3.88
CA LEU A 10 -16.33 3.25 3.45
C LEU A 10 -15.22 4.24 3.07
N ASN A 11 -15.61 5.46 2.66
CA ASN A 11 -14.70 6.52 2.24
C ASN A 11 -14.59 7.66 3.25
N SER A 12 -15.17 7.51 4.45
CA SER A 12 -15.17 8.55 5.46
C SER A 12 -13.74 8.82 5.95
N SER A 13 -13.33 10.08 5.94
CA SER A 13 -12.02 10.52 6.48
C SER A 13 -11.92 10.48 8.00
N GLU A 14 -12.94 9.99 8.71
CA GLU A 14 -12.87 9.77 10.17
C GLU A 14 -11.80 8.74 10.55
N PHE A 15 -11.48 7.82 9.64
CA PHE A 15 -10.37 6.89 9.81
C PHE A 15 -9.11 7.40 9.12
N SER A 16 -7.96 7.25 9.79
CA SER A 16 -6.63 7.51 9.22
C SER A 16 -6.44 6.79 7.88
N ILE A 17 -6.97 5.57 7.76
CA ILE A 17 -7.00 4.77 6.54
C ILE A 17 -8.47 4.50 6.18
N PRO A 18 -8.97 4.89 4.99
CA PRO A 18 -10.31 4.59 4.53
C PRO A 18 -10.60 3.09 4.60
N LEU A 19 -11.70 2.73 5.26
CA LEU A 19 -12.09 1.34 5.49
C LEU A 19 -12.25 0.55 4.19
N GLY A 20 -12.72 1.20 3.11
CA GLY A 20 -12.80 0.56 1.80
C GLY A 20 -11.45 0.05 1.29
N GLN A 21 -10.35 0.77 1.53
CA GLN A 21 -9.02 0.34 1.11
C GLN A 21 -8.49 -0.81 1.97
N VAL A 22 -8.80 -0.81 3.27
CA VAL A 22 -8.45 -1.92 4.18
C VAL A 22 -9.19 -3.19 3.78
N ILE A 23 -10.49 -3.10 3.48
CA ILE A 23 -11.29 -4.25 3.03
C ILE A 23 -10.72 -4.79 1.72
N LEU A 24 -10.39 -3.93 0.76
CA LEU A 24 -9.77 -4.35 -0.50
C LEU A 24 -8.43 -5.07 -0.24
N PHE A 25 -7.58 -4.52 0.62
CA PHE A 25 -6.32 -5.14 1.00
C PHE A 25 -6.50 -6.55 1.59
N VAL A 26 -7.47 -6.71 2.50
CA VAL A 26 -7.79 -8.01 3.11
C VAL A 26 -8.28 -8.99 2.04
N VAL A 27 -9.21 -8.58 1.18
CA VAL A 27 -9.76 -9.44 0.11
C VAL A 27 -8.65 -9.90 -0.83
N VAL A 28 -7.79 -8.99 -1.30
CA VAL A 28 -6.67 -9.35 -2.20
C VAL A 28 -5.70 -10.29 -1.50
N SER A 29 -5.36 -10.03 -0.23
CA SER A 29 -4.46 -10.89 0.56
C SER A 29 -5.04 -12.28 0.79
N SER A 30 -6.35 -12.38 1.08
CA SER A 30 -7.05 -13.65 1.20
C SER A 30 -7.08 -14.43 -0.12
N ILE A 31 -7.29 -13.75 -1.26
CA ILE A 31 -7.22 -14.40 -2.58
C ILE A 31 -5.80 -14.92 -2.85
N CYS A 32 -4.76 -14.13 -2.56
CA CYS A 32 -3.37 -14.58 -2.72
C CYS A 32 -3.07 -15.82 -1.86
N LEU A 33 -3.61 -15.86 -0.64
CA LEU A 33 -3.46 -17.00 0.27
C LEU A 33 -4.21 -18.24 -0.25
N MET A 34 -5.45 -18.09 -0.73
CA MET A 34 -6.24 -19.19 -1.31
C MET A 34 -5.57 -19.78 -2.55
N LEU A 35 -4.90 -18.96 -3.36
CA LEU A 35 -4.16 -19.41 -4.54
C LEU A 35 -2.81 -20.06 -4.20
N GLY A 36 -2.43 -20.16 -2.92
CA GLY A 36 -1.13 -20.66 -2.48
C GLY A 36 0.06 -19.79 -2.90
N ARG A 37 -0.20 -18.58 -3.42
CA ARG A 37 0.83 -17.66 -3.93
C ARG A 37 1.29 -16.72 -2.82
N HIS A 38 1.92 -17.29 -1.80
CA HIS A 38 2.39 -16.56 -0.62
C HIS A 38 3.29 -15.36 -0.97
N LYS A 39 4.14 -15.49 -1.99
CA LYS A 39 5.01 -14.41 -2.50
C LYS A 39 4.23 -13.19 -3.01
N LEU A 40 3.08 -13.41 -3.68
CA LEU A 40 2.22 -12.33 -4.16
C LEU A 40 1.50 -11.64 -2.98
N GLY A 41 1.00 -12.41 -2.01
CA GLY A 41 0.36 -11.84 -0.82
C GLY A 41 1.32 -10.97 -0.01
N LEU A 42 2.58 -11.40 0.10
CA LEU A 42 3.64 -10.62 0.73
C LEU A 42 3.91 -9.31 -0.04
N LEU A 43 4.01 -9.38 -1.38
CA LEU A 43 4.20 -8.20 -2.22
C LEU A 43 3.07 -7.18 -2.05
N VAL A 44 1.81 -7.64 -2.10
CA VAL A 44 0.63 -6.79 -1.89
C VAL A 44 0.68 -6.11 -0.52
N SER A 45 1.10 -6.83 0.52
CA SER A 45 1.27 -6.29 1.88
C SER A 45 2.34 -5.21 1.94
N PHE A 46 3.49 -5.43 1.29
CA PHE A 46 4.55 -4.42 1.20
C PHE A 46 4.09 -3.19 0.42
N CYS A 47 3.41 -3.36 -0.72
CA CYS A 47 2.87 -2.25 -1.50
C CYS A 47 1.84 -1.44 -0.70
N PHE A 48 0.96 -2.11 0.05
CA PHE A 48 -0.03 -1.44 0.89
C PHE A 48 0.62 -0.62 2.01
N ALA A 49 1.55 -1.22 2.74
CA ALA A 49 2.29 -0.54 3.81
C ALA A 49 3.12 0.64 3.28
N PHE A 50 3.72 0.48 2.10
CA PHE A 50 4.50 1.52 1.44
C PHE A 50 3.60 2.68 0.97
N TYR A 51 2.47 2.39 0.32
CA TYR A 51 1.54 3.44 -0.09
C TYR A 51 1.04 4.25 1.10
N TRP A 52 0.55 3.59 2.15
CA TRP A 52 0.04 4.29 3.33
C TRP A 52 1.14 4.96 4.14
N GLY A 53 2.31 4.34 4.23
CA GLY A 53 3.51 4.94 4.83
C GLY A 53 3.86 6.27 4.17
N PHE A 54 3.79 6.36 2.84
CA PHE A 54 3.97 7.62 2.13
C PHE A 54 2.87 8.63 2.45
N VAL A 55 1.60 8.23 2.34
CA VAL A 55 0.45 9.13 2.53
C VAL A 55 0.48 9.80 3.90
N PHE A 56 0.84 9.05 4.96
CA PHE A 56 0.96 9.58 6.33
C PHE A 56 2.21 10.42 6.55
N ASN A 57 3.34 10.04 5.97
CA ASN A 57 4.64 10.67 6.28
C ASN A 57 5.08 11.66 5.19
N ARG A 58 4.26 11.96 4.18
CA ARG A 58 4.64 12.84 3.06
C ARG A 58 5.13 14.21 3.54
N GLU A 59 4.46 14.81 4.52
CA GLU A 59 4.81 16.15 5.02
C GLU A 59 6.16 16.08 5.75
N THR A 60 6.35 15.07 6.60
CA THR A 60 7.62 14.81 7.30
C THR A 60 8.76 14.48 6.34
N LEU A 61 8.50 13.73 5.27
CA LEU A 61 9.49 13.42 4.23
C LEU A 61 9.91 14.68 3.46
N VAL A 62 8.95 15.54 3.14
CA VAL A 62 9.20 16.83 2.48
C VAL A 62 9.99 17.76 3.39
N ASP A 63 9.67 17.81 4.69
CA ASP A 63 10.36 18.64 5.67
C ASP A 63 11.80 18.18 5.95
N MET A 64 12.04 16.86 6.02
CA MET A 64 13.37 16.32 6.34
C MET A 64 14.34 16.33 5.14
N LEU A 65 13.86 16.01 3.94
CA LEU A 65 14.72 15.76 2.78
C LEU A 65 14.57 16.82 1.68
N GLY A 66 13.57 17.70 1.80
CA GLY A 66 13.17 18.60 0.73
C GLY A 66 12.25 17.92 -0.29
N HIS A 67 11.35 18.72 -0.88
CA HIS A 67 10.24 18.27 -1.71
C HIS A 67 10.64 17.26 -2.79
N SER A 68 11.69 17.56 -3.56
CA SER A 68 12.11 16.72 -4.69
C SER A 68 12.93 15.51 -4.23
N THR A 69 13.88 15.70 -3.31
CA THR A 69 14.81 14.65 -2.89
C THR A 69 14.09 13.55 -2.10
N GLY A 70 13.16 13.91 -1.21
CA GLY A 70 12.35 12.95 -0.47
C GLY A 70 11.52 12.06 -1.41
N LEU A 71 10.93 12.65 -2.45
CA LEU A 71 10.16 11.92 -3.46
C LEU A 71 11.05 10.95 -4.26
N TYR A 72 12.25 11.37 -4.68
CA TYR A 72 13.18 10.52 -5.42
C TYR A 72 13.68 9.33 -4.60
N ILE A 73 14.05 9.56 -3.33
CA ILE A 73 14.47 8.48 -2.41
C ILE A 73 13.33 7.50 -2.19
N TYR A 74 12.12 8.01 -1.98
CA TYR A 74 10.95 7.16 -1.81
C TYR A 74 10.67 6.35 -3.07
N ALA A 75 10.65 6.98 -4.26
CA ALA A 75 10.48 6.29 -5.53
C ALA A 75 11.55 5.20 -5.76
N PHE A 76 12.80 5.47 -5.39
CA PHE A 76 13.88 4.49 -5.46
C PHE A 76 13.64 3.29 -4.54
N CYS A 77 13.19 3.50 -3.29
CA CYS A 77 12.79 2.39 -2.40
C CYS A 77 11.65 1.56 -2.99
N GLY A 78 10.64 2.20 -3.59
CA GLY A 78 9.54 1.51 -4.26
C GLY A 78 10.04 0.65 -5.43
N LEU A 79 10.94 1.19 -6.24
CA LEU A 79 11.55 0.47 -7.37
C LEU A 79 12.42 -0.70 -6.89
N ALA A 80 13.17 -0.52 -5.80
CA ALA A 80 13.93 -1.59 -5.17
C ALA A 80 13.03 -2.73 -4.67
N MET A 81 11.89 -2.42 -4.05
CA MET A 81 10.92 -3.45 -3.66
C MET A 81 10.37 -4.23 -4.85
N ILE A 82 10.06 -3.55 -5.97
CA ILE A 82 9.62 -4.22 -7.20
C ILE A 82 10.75 -5.12 -7.74
N GLY A 83 11.99 -4.65 -7.72
CA GLY A 83 13.17 -5.45 -8.10
C GLY A 83 13.30 -6.73 -7.26
N LEU A 84 13.20 -6.62 -5.94
CA LEU A 84 13.22 -7.78 -5.03
C LEU A 84 12.05 -8.74 -5.32
N ALA A 85 10.88 -8.21 -5.64
CA ALA A 85 9.73 -9.03 -6.01
C ALA A 85 9.98 -9.83 -7.29
N LEU A 86 10.54 -9.19 -8.33
CA LEU A 86 10.89 -9.86 -9.60
C LEU A 86 11.94 -10.95 -9.40
N ILE A 87 12.94 -10.72 -8.54
CA ILE A 87 13.93 -11.74 -8.18
C ILE A 87 13.26 -12.91 -7.47
N SER A 88 12.37 -12.63 -6.51
CA SER A 88 11.60 -13.66 -5.79
C SER A 88 10.75 -14.52 -6.71
N PHE A 89 10.14 -13.93 -7.75
CA PHE A 89 9.41 -14.68 -8.78
C PHE A 89 10.33 -15.47 -9.71
N SER A 90 11.50 -14.94 -10.02
CA SER A 90 12.46 -15.62 -10.90
C SER A 90 13.10 -16.85 -10.26
N GLN A 91 13.21 -16.88 -8.93
CA GLN A 91 13.67 -18.06 -8.15
C GLN A 91 12.62 -19.17 -8.00
N GLU A 92 11.35 -18.93 -8.35
CA GLU A 92 10.29 -19.95 -8.32
C GLU A 92 10.25 -20.79 -9.62
N ARG A 93 11.25 -20.64 -10.51
CA ARG A 93 11.49 -21.51 -11.67
C ARG A 93 12.55 -22.55 -11.36
#